data_AF-A0A8S9GJP0-F1
#
_entry.id   AF-A0A8S9GJP0-F1
#
_cell.length_a   1.000
_cell.length_b   1.000
_cell.length_c   1.000
_cell.angle_alpha   90.00
_cell.angle_beta   90.00
_cell.angle_gamma   90.00
#
_symmetry.space_group_name_H-M   'P 1'
#
loop_
_entity.id
_entity.type
_entity.pdbx_description
1 polymer ?
#
loop_
_entity_poly.entity_id
_entity_poly.type
_entity_poly.pdbx_seq_one_letter_code
_entity_poly.pdbx_strand_id
1 'polypeptide(L)' 'MTLRSIQLLVLAKEVTKIVNFAVVDHPAIYNVIMETPWLNAMKAVPYTYHLGIKFPPQSVVAAI' A
#
# COMPACT_ATOMS: atom_id res chain seq x y z
N MET A 1 16.61 -17.89 -7.48
CA MET A 1 15.63 -16.91 -6.99
C MET A 1 14.63 -16.65 -8.11
N THR A 2 13.43 -17.20 -8.03
CA THR A 2 12.40 -16.99 -9.05
C THR A 2 11.62 -15.73 -8.66
N LEU A 3 11.69 -14.70 -9.50
CA LEU A 3 10.90 -13.49 -9.30
C LEU A 3 9.62 -13.63 -10.12
N ARG A 4 8.48 -13.73 -9.45
CA ARG A 4 7.16 -13.75 -10.11
C ARG A 4 6.45 -12.43 -9.87
N SER A 5 5.56 -12.04 -10.77
CA SER A 5 4.72 -10.86 -10.59
C SER A 5 3.27 -11.30 -10.39
N ILE A 6 2.58 -10.69 -9.43
CA ILE A 6 1.14 -10.87 -9.21
C ILE A 6 0.45 -9.51 -9.14
N GLN A 7 -0.81 -9.48 -9.57
CA GLN A 7 -1.71 -8.37 -9.31
C GLN A 7 -2.55 -8.69 -8.08
N LEU A 8 -2.44 -7.83 -7.06
CA LEU A 8 -3.20 -7.98 -5.83
C LEU A 8 -4.03 -6.71 -5.59
N LEU A 9 -5.29 -6.90 -5.20
CA LEU A 9 -6.13 -5.83 -4.70
C LEU A 9 -5.69 -5.48 -3.28
N VAL A 10 -5.22 -4.27 -3.07
CA VAL A 10 -4.85 -3.75 -1.76
C VAL A 10 -5.94 -2.80 -1.27
N LEU A 11 -6.54 -3.16 -0.13
CA LEU A 11 -7.48 -2.33 0.60
C LEU A 11 -6.77 -1.76 1.83
N ALA A 12 -6.65 -0.43 1.92
CA ALA A 12 -6.10 0.23 3.10
C ALA A 12 -6.96 1.44 3.46
N LYS A 13 -7.58 1.38 4.64
CA LYS A 13 -8.63 2.31 5.08
C LYS A 13 -9.71 2.47 4.01
N GLU A 14 -9.72 3.61 3.33
CA GLU A 14 -10.78 4.03 2.41
C GLU A 14 -10.28 4.05 0.95
N VAL A 15 -9.05 3.61 0.72
CA VAL A 15 -8.44 3.55 -0.61
C VAL A 15 -8.27 2.09 -1.02
N THR A 16 -8.72 1.78 -2.24
CA THR A 16 -8.57 0.47 -2.87
C THR A 16 -7.81 0.63 -4.18
N LYS A 17 -6.72 -0.14 -4.36
CA LYS A 17 -5.91 -0.13 -5.59
C LYS A 17 -5.44 -1.53 -5.96
N ILE A 18 -5.38 -1.81 -7.25
CA ILE A 18 -4.66 -2.97 -7.77
C ILE A 18 -3.18 -2.61 -7.82
N VAL A 19 -2.33 -3.45 -7.25
CA VAL A 19 -0.89 -3.23 -7.11
C VAL A 19 -0.17 -4.44 -7.67
N ASN A 20 0.87 -4.19 -8.48
CA ASN A 20 1.77 -5.23 -8.95
C ASN A 20 2.81 -5.51 -7.87
N PHE A 21 2.91 -6.76 -7.42
CA PHE A 21 3.92 -7.20 -6.45
C PHE A 21 4.90 -8.17 -7.09
N ALA A 22 6.18 -7.99 -6.79
CA ALA A 22 7.17 -9.04 -6.98
C ALA A 22 7.05 -10.06 -5.82
N VAL A 23 6.88 -11.32 -6.16
CA VAL A 23 6.87 -12.45 -5.22
C VAL A 23 8.26 -13.07 -5.22
N VAL A 24 8.84 -13.12 -4.03
CA VAL A 24 10.15 -13.73 -3.78
C VAL A 24 9.94 -14.90 -2.83
N ASP A 25 10.30 -16.10 -3.27
CA ASP A 25 10.26 -17.31 -2.45
C ASP A 25 11.58 -17.43 -1.65
N HIS A 26 11.64 -16.69 -0.54
CA HIS A 26 12.80 -16.63 0.35
C HIS A 26 12.36 -16.37 1.80
N PRO A 27 13.00 -17.00 2.82
CA PRO A 27 12.75 -16.65 4.22
C PRO A 27 13.09 -15.18 4.49
N ALA A 28 12.10 -14.39 4.89
CA ALA A 28 12.28 -12.98 5.22
C ALA A 28 11.62 -12.65 6.56
N ILE A 29 12.16 -11.63 7.24
CA ILE A 29 11.60 -11.10 8.48
C ILE A 29 10.27 -10.35 8.26
N TYR A 30 9.93 -10.02 7.00
CA TYR A 30 8.70 -9.35 6.61
C TYR A 30 8.01 -10.12 5.49
N ASN A 31 6.68 -10.16 5.53
CA ASN A 31 5.87 -10.84 4.51
C ASN A 31 5.67 -9.99 3.25
N VAL A 32 5.67 -8.66 3.38
CA VAL A 32 5.41 -7.71 2.30
C VAL A 32 6.23 -6.45 2.54
N ILE A 33 6.80 -5.90 1.46
CA ILE A 33 7.47 -4.60 1.47
C ILE A 33 6.63 -3.64 0.64
N MET A 34 6.18 -2.56 1.28
CA MET A 34 5.39 -1.51 0.64
C MET A 34 6.31 -0.34 0.30
N GLU A 35 6.64 -0.21 -0.97
CA GLU A 35 7.56 0.82 -1.42
C GLU A 35 6.89 2.19 -1.60
N THR A 36 7.71 3.22 -1.84
CA THR A 36 7.26 4.60 -2.12
C THR A 36 6.23 4.70 -3.26
N PRO A 37 6.33 3.92 -4.38
CA PRO A 37 5.30 3.93 -5.41
C PRO A 37 3.90 3.59 -4.88
N TRP A 38 3.80 2.66 -3.93
CA TRP A 38 2.52 2.33 -3.31
C TRP A 38 2.01 3.49 -2.45
N LEU A 39 2.88 4.10 -1.62
CA LEU A 39 2.51 5.27 -0.81
C LEU A 39 1.94 6.41 -1.70
N ASN A 40 2.60 6.68 -2.82
CA ASN A 40 2.15 7.69 -3.79
C ASN A 40 0.78 7.33 -4.40
N ALA A 41 0.60 6.07 -4.83
CA ALA A 41 -0.66 5.59 -5.41
C ALA A 41 -1.83 5.67 -4.42
N MET A 42 -1.55 5.49 -3.13
CA MET A 42 -2.53 5.57 -2.04
C MET A 42 -2.69 6.98 -1.48
N LYS A 43 -1.90 7.96 -1.95
CA LYS A 43 -1.77 9.30 -1.36
C LYS A 43 -1.48 9.25 0.15
N ALA A 44 -0.77 8.21 0.57
CA ALA A 44 -0.47 7.92 1.96
C ALA A 44 0.86 8.56 2.37
N VAL A 45 0.92 9.06 3.60
CA VAL A 45 2.11 9.73 4.15
C VAL A 45 2.61 8.91 5.34
N PRO A 46 3.89 8.50 5.36
CA PRO A 46 4.49 7.83 6.50
C PRO A 46 4.58 8.80 7.68
N TYR A 47 4.16 8.35 8.85
CA TYR A 47 4.18 9.11 10.09
C TYR A 47 5.22 8.51 11.03
N THR A 48 6.47 8.95 10.88
CA THR A 48 7.66 8.31 11.45
C THR A 48 7.65 8.26 12.98
N TYR A 49 7.28 9.36 13.64
CA TYR A 49 7.31 9.43 15.10
C TYR A 49 6.32 8.47 15.78
N HIS A 50 5.15 8.24 15.18
CA HIS A 50 4.15 7.31 15.73
C HIS A 50 4.12 5.97 15.01
N LEU A 51 5.12 5.68 14.16
CA LEU A 51 5.21 4.44 13.39
C LEU A 51 3.91 4.12 12.64
N GLY A 52 3.27 5.15 12.07
CA GLY A 52 1.96 5.05 11.45
C GLY A 52 1.97 5.41 9.96
N ILE A 53 0.82 5.22 9.30
CA ILE A 53 0.57 5.69 7.94
C ILE A 53 -0.71 6.53 7.95
N LYS A 54 -0.62 7.77 7.48
CA LYS A 54 -1.76 8.67 7.31
C LYS A 54 -2.29 8.55 5.88
N PHE A 55 -3.60 8.38 5.75
CA PHE A 55 -4.30 8.32 4.46
C PHE A 55 -5.11 9.61 4.28
N PRO A 56 -5.44 9.99 3.03
CA PRO A 56 -6.35 11.11 2.80
C PRO A 56 -7.72 10.80 3.42
N PRO A 57 -8.45 11.81 3.93
CA PRO A 57 -9.82 11.63 4.34
C PRO A 57 -10.68 11.26 3.11
N GLN A 58 -11.70 10.44 3.31
CA GLN A 58 -12.83 10.33 2.40
C GLN A 58 -13.26 11.74 1.98
N SER A 59 -13.24 12.04 0.69
CA SER A 59 -14.00 13.18 0.21
C SER A 59 -15.46 12.85 0.45
N VAL A 60 -16.02 13.29 1.57
CA VAL A 60 -17.44 13.61 1.63
C VAL A 60 -17.61 14.78 0.68
N VAL A 61 -17.71 14.48 -0.62
CA VAL A 61 -18.50 15.35 -1.48
C VAL A 61 -19.89 15.22 -0.88
N ALA A 62 -20.24 16.17 -0.03
CA ALA A 62 -21.61 16.36 0.38
C ALA A 62 -22.41 16.33 -0.91
N ALA A 63 -23.37 15.40 -1.00
CA ALA A 63 -24.42 15.51 -1.99
C ALA A 63 -25.11 16.85 -1.67
N ILE A 64 -24.75 17.88 -2.44
CA ILE A 64 -25.47 19.15 -2.51
C ILE A 64 -26.60 18.95 -3.52
#